data_AF-X1BHI4-F1
#
_entry.id   AF-X1BHI4-F1
#
_cell.length_a   1.000
_cell.length_b   1.000
_cell.length_c   1.000
_cell.angle_alpha   90.00
_cell.angle_beta   90.00
_cell.angle_gamma   90.00
#
_symmetry.space_group_name_H-M   'P 1'
#
loop_
_entity.id
_entity.type
_entity.pdbx_description
1 polymer ?
#
loop_
_entity_poly.entity_id
_entity_poly.type
_entity_poly.pdbx_seq_one_letter_code
_entity_poly.pdbx_strand_id
1 'polypeptide(L)'
;MKSLAKDRCLLFLAFLLCFLLGLGIRAPKAALIAKIGYIDMQKIFQGYEKTRDLEASLKKSQTEQRQNLEKLKEEIEKLKDELKEQELLLTEFAQEEKEVEIDQKARELDNLARDITEKLEGRREEYTDEIVKAYENHEEKIKNS
;
A
#
# COMPACT_ATOMS: atom_id res chain seq x y z
N MET A 1 -14.69 42.39 55.14
CA MET A 1 -15.54 41.64 54.17
C MET A 1 -14.97 41.71 52.74
N LYS A 2 -13.70 41.33 52.50
CA LYS A 2 -13.10 41.33 51.14
C LYS A 2 -12.49 39.97 50.72
N SER A 3 -12.40 39.00 51.63
CA SER A 3 -11.81 37.67 51.33
C SER A 3 -12.80 36.73 50.62
N LEU A 4 -14.10 36.80 50.97
CA LEU A 4 -15.11 35.85 50.47
C LEU A 4 -15.43 35.96 48.97
N ALA A 5 -15.20 37.12 48.34
CA ALA A 5 -15.42 37.31 46.90
C ALA A 5 -14.28 36.74 46.06
N LYS A 6 -13.06 36.70 46.60
CA LYS A 6 -11.87 36.20 45.92
C LYS A 6 -11.91 34.68 45.78
N ASP A 7 -12.37 33.98 46.82
CA ASP A 7 -12.45 32.52 46.85
C ASP A 7 -13.57 31.99 45.92
N ARG A 8 -14.68 32.73 45.82
CA ARG A 8 -15.77 32.44 44.88
C ARG A 8 -15.40 32.71 43.43
N CYS A 9 -14.58 33.74 43.19
CA CYS A 9 -14.03 34.04 41.87
C CYS A 9 -12.97 33.01 41.45
N LEU A 10 -12.14 32.53 42.39
CA LEU A 10 -11.15 31.48 42.16
C LEU A 10 -11.81 30.13 41.82
N LEU A 11 -12.91 29.79 42.49
CA LEU A 11 -13.70 28.59 42.17
C LEU A 11 -14.41 28.68 40.82
N PHE A 12 -14.94 29.86 40.45
CA PHE A 12 -15.53 30.08 39.13
C PHE A 12 -14.49 30.01 38.00
N LEU A 13 -13.29 30.56 38.23
CA LEU A 13 -12.18 30.51 37.28
C LEU A 13 -11.67 29.07 37.06
N ALA A 14 -11.61 28.28 38.13
CA ALA A 14 -11.24 26.86 38.06
C ALA A 14 -12.28 26.02 37.32
N PHE A 15 -13.58 26.29 37.53
CA PHE A 15 -14.66 25.59 36.83
C PHE A 15 -14.68 25.92 35.33
N LEU A 16 -14.38 27.18 34.96
CA LEU A 16 -14.28 27.63 33.57
C LEU A 16 -13.05 27.02 32.87
N LEU A 17 -11.93 26.85 33.58
CA LEU A 17 -10.74 26.17 33.09
C LEU A 17 -10.99 24.66 32.85
N CYS A 18 -11.72 23.99 33.73
CA CYS A 18 -12.13 22.59 33.53
C CYS A 18 -13.13 22.42 32.39
N PHE A 19 -14.03 23.39 32.17
CA PHE A 19 -14.97 23.35 31.05
C PHE A 19 -14.27 23.55 29.69
N LEU A 20 -13.22 24.39 29.63
CA LEU A 20 -12.38 24.54 28.43
C LEU A 20 -11.53 23.29 28.12
N LEU A 21 -11.16 22.49 29.13
CA LEU A 21 -10.44 21.23 28.94
C LEU A 21 -11.36 20.04 28.60
N GLY A 22 -12.67 20.16 28.83
CA GLY A 22 -13.67 19.12 28.57
C GLY A 22 -14.22 19.09 27.14
N LEU A 23 -13.96 20.13 26.33
CA LEU A 23 -14.22 20.11 24.89
C LEU A 23 -13.08 19.34 24.22
N GLY A 24 -13.17 18.01 24.35
CA GLY A 24 -12.29 17.06 23.71
C GLY A 24 -12.13 17.40 22.24
N ILE A 25 -10.86 17.55 21.85
CA ILE A 25 -10.40 17.56 20.47
C ILE A 25 -10.99 16.29 19.82
N ARG A 26 -12.11 16.44 19.11
CA ARG A 26 -12.50 15.47 18.09
C ARG A 26 -11.51 15.70 16.97
N ALA A 27 -10.40 14.96 17.02
CA ALA A 27 -9.51 14.85 15.88
C ALA A 27 -10.39 14.52 14.67
N PRO A 28 -10.26 15.24 13.54
CA PRO A 28 -10.84 14.75 12.32
C PRO A 28 -10.31 13.33 12.15
N LYS A 29 -11.22 12.36 12.04
CA LYS A 29 -10.88 11.06 11.46
C LYS A 29 -10.52 11.39 10.01
N ALA A 30 -9.28 11.84 9.80
CA ALA A 30 -8.71 11.88 8.48
C ALA A 30 -8.89 10.45 7.98
N ALA A 31 -9.71 10.31 6.94
CA ALA A 31 -9.81 9.10 6.17
C ALA A 31 -8.37 8.59 6.02
N LEU A 32 -8.13 7.39 6.56
CA LEU A 32 -6.97 6.61 6.21
C LEU A 32 -7.16 6.29 4.72
N ILE A 33 -6.92 7.29 3.87
CA ILE A 33 -6.40 7.09 2.54
C ILE A 33 -5.12 6.34 2.84
N ALA A 34 -5.23 5.01 2.80
CA ALA A 34 -4.11 4.13 2.96
C ALA A 34 -3.03 4.71 2.07
N LYS A 35 -1.89 5.07 2.67
CA LYS A 35 -0.67 5.29 1.91
C LYS A 35 -0.46 3.98 1.16
N ILE A 36 -1.01 3.90 -0.04
CA ILE A 36 -0.67 2.87 -1.02
C ILE A 36 0.84 3.01 -1.11
N GLY A 37 1.55 1.97 -0.66
CA GLY A 37 2.98 1.96 -0.73
C GLY A 37 3.36 2.27 -2.16
N TYR A 38 4.28 3.19 -2.39
CA TYR A 38 4.82 3.44 -3.72
C TYR A 38 5.62 2.20 -4.14
N ILE A 39 4.93 1.14 -4.53
CA ILE A 39 5.54 -0.01 -5.18
C ILE A 39 5.82 0.42 -6.61
N ASP A 40 7.10 0.44 -6.96
CA ASP A 40 7.58 0.82 -8.28
C ASP A 40 7.18 -0.26 -9.30
N MET A 41 6.01 -0.07 -9.90
CA MET A 41 5.49 -0.94 -10.94
C MET A 41 6.46 -1.07 -12.12
N GLN A 42 7.26 -0.03 -12.44
CA GLN A 42 8.24 -0.14 -13.51
C GLN A 42 9.32 -1.17 -13.18
N LYS A 43 9.81 -1.19 -11.94
CA LYS A 43 10.77 -2.22 -11.50
C LYS A 43 10.17 -3.63 -11.56
N ILE A 44 8.90 -3.78 -11.17
CA ILE A 44 8.20 -5.06 -11.26
C ILE A 44 8.12 -5.52 -12.72
N PHE A 45 7.66 -4.64 -13.63
CA PHE A 45 7.58 -4.96 -15.06
C PHE A 45 8.96 -5.26 -15.68
N GLN A 46 10.01 -4.56 -15.29
CA GLN A 46 11.38 -4.84 -15.75
C GLN A 46 11.92 -6.18 -15.21
N GLY A 47 11.62 -6.50 -13.94
CA GLY A 47 11.95 -7.79 -13.34
C GLY A 47 11.25 -8.96 -14.04
N TYR A 48 10.00 -8.73 -14.48
CA TYR A 48 9.28 -9.68 -15.32
C TYR A 48 9.96 -9.94 -16.65
N GLU A 49 10.35 -8.91 -17.40
CA GLU A 49 11.02 -9.12 -18.70
C GLU A 49 12.31 -9.92 -18.56
N LYS A 50 13.12 -9.65 -17.52
CA LYS A 50 14.38 -10.35 -17.27
C LYS A 50 14.20 -11.81 -16.86
N THR A 51 13.12 -12.13 -16.14
CA THR A 51 12.87 -13.50 -15.67
C THR A 51 12.09 -14.34 -16.69
N ARG A 52 11.40 -13.70 -17.64
CA ARG A 52 10.67 -14.36 -18.73
C ARG A 52 11.57 -15.22 -19.64
N ASP A 53 12.84 -14.85 -19.75
CA ASP A 53 13.80 -15.53 -20.63
C ASP A 53 14.50 -16.72 -19.95
N LEU A 54 14.38 -16.85 -18.62
CA LEU A 54 15.04 -17.90 -17.84
C LEU A 54 14.27 -19.22 -17.82
N GLU A 55 12.93 -19.23 -17.93
CA GLU A 55 12.12 -20.47 -17.91
C GLU A 55 10.82 -20.39 -18.73
N ALA A 56 10.64 -21.32 -19.68
CA ALA A 56 9.47 -21.39 -20.55
C ALA A 56 8.16 -21.78 -19.83
N SER A 57 8.24 -22.54 -18.74
CA SER A 57 7.12 -22.93 -17.85
C SER A 57 6.57 -21.74 -17.07
N LEU A 58 7.44 -20.81 -16.68
CA LEU A 58 7.09 -19.61 -15.91
C LEU A 58 6.42 -18.53 -16.76
N LYS A 59 6.61 -18.57 -18.08
CA LYS A 59 6.08 -17.58 -19.03
C LYS A 59 4.57 -17.39 -18.96
N LYS A 60 3.80 -18.47 -18.77
CA LYS A 60 2.32 -18.42 -18.74
C LYS A 60 1.81 -17.73 -17.47
N SER A 61 2.31 -18.14 -16.31
CA SER A 61 1.95 -17.54 -15.01
C SER A 61 2.38 -16.07 -14.93
N GLN A 62 3.58 -15.74 -15.42
CA GLN A 62 4.05 -14.36 -15.44
C GLN A 62 3.23 -13.44 -16.36
N THR A 63 2.81 -13.96 -17.52
CA THR A 63 1.97 -13.19 -18.46
C THR A 63 0.59 -12.91 -17.85
N GLU A 64 0.01 -13.89 -17.16
CA GLU A 64 -1.28 -13.75 -16.49
C GLU A 64 -1.22 -12.72 -15.34
N GLN A 65 -0.18 -12.78 -14.51
CA GLN A 65 0.04 -11.79 -13.45
C GLN A 65 0.24 -10.37 -13.99
N ARG A 66 1.01 -10.23 -15.08
CA ARG A 66 1.20 -8.94 -15.76
C ARG A 66 -0.13 -8.38 -16.27
N GLN A 67 -0.95 -9.20 -16.91
CA GLN A 67 -2.27 -8.80 -17.39
C GLN A 67 -3.20 -8.39 -16.25
N ASN A 68 -3.13 -9.09 -15.10
CA ASN A 68 -3.93 -8.73 -13.94
C ASN A 68 -3.51 -7.38 -13.34
N LEU A 69 -2.21 -7.09 -13.27
CA LEU A 69 -1.71 -5.77 -12.86
C LEU A 69 -2.20 -4.65 -13.79
N GLU A 70 -2.13 -4.85 -15.11
CA GLU A 70 -2.60 -3.88 -16.09
C GLU A 70 -4.12 -3.65 -15.97
N LYS A 71 -4.92 -4.72 -15.84
CA LYS A 71 -6.37 -4.62 -15.65
C LYS A 71 -6.75 -3.86 -14.38
N LEU A 72 -6.17 -4.21 -13.24
CA LEU A 72 -6.44 -3.52 -11.96
C LEU A 72 -6.12 -2.04 -12.06
N LYS A 73 -5.00 -1.69 -12.70
CA LYS A 73 -4.61 -0.30 -12.93
C LYS A 73 -5.62 0.44 -13.81
N GLU A 74 -6.04 -0.17 -14.93
CA GLU A 74 -7.05 0.42 -15.82
C GLU A 74 -8.42 0.59 -15.15
N GLU A 75 -8.84 -0.37 -14.33
CA GLU A 75 -10.10 -0.29 -13.59
C GLU A 75 -10.07 0.84 -12.55
N ILE A 76 -8.96 1.00 -11.82
CA ILE A 76 -8.79 2.10 -10.87
C ILE A 76 -8.83 3.46 -11.58
N GLU A 77 -8.16 3.61 -12.72
CA GLU A 77 -8.18 4.86 -13.47
C GLU A 77 -9.58 5.17 -14.01
N LYS A 78 -10.29 4.17 -14.54
CA LYS A 78 -11.69 4.35 -14.98
C LYS A 78 -12.60 4.80 -13.85
N LEU A 79 -12.53 4.16 -12.69
CA LEU A 79 -13.35 4.53 -11.53
C LEU A 79 -13.05 5.95 -11.03
N LYS A 80 -11.77 6.36 -11.06
CA LYS A 80 -11.38 7.74 -10.73
C LYS A 80 -11.91 8.75 -11.74
N ASP A 81 -11.82 8.44 -13.03
CA ASP A 81 -12.32 9.30 -14.10
C ASP A 81 -13.85 9.44 -13.99
N GLU A 82 -14.57 8.33 -13.77
CA GLU A 82 -16.02 8.36 -13.54
C GLU A 82 -16.40 9.16 -12.30
N LEU A 83 -15.66 9.01 -11.19
CA LEU A 83 -15.90 9.76 -9.96
C LEU A 83 -15.75 11.27 -10.23
N LYS A 84 -14.74 11.66 -11.00
CA LYS A 84 -14.47 13.06 -11.36
C LYS A 84 -15.51 13.62 -12.34
N GLU A 85 -15.93 12.85 -13.32
CA GLU A 85 -16.97 13.27 -14.28
C GLU A 85 -18.35 13.42 -13.60
N GLN A 86 -18.64 12.54 -12.63
CA GLN A 86 -19.93 12.49 -11.95
C GLN A 86 -19.91 13.19 -10.59
N GLU A 87 -18.82 13.87 -10.22
CA GLU A 87 -18.65 14.52 -8.91
C GLU A 87 -19.78 15.50 -8.60
N LEU A 88 -20.27 16.21 -9.61
CA LEU A 88 -21.37 17.18 -9.49
C LEU A 88 -22.77 16.56 -9.55
N LEU A 89 -22.88 15.28 -9.96
CA LEU A 89 -24.13 14.57 -10.21
C LEU A 89 -24.42 13.49 -9.15
N LEU A 90 -23.39 12.98 -8.48
CA LEU A 90 -23.50 11.95 -7.46
C LEU A 90 -23.89 12.54 -6.11
N THR A 91 -24.66 11.76 -5.35
CA THR A 91 -24.91 12.05 -3.94
C THR A 91 -23.66 11.74 -3.11
N GLU A 92 -23.50 12.38 -1.95
CA GLU A 92 -22.38 12.12 -1.02
C GLU A 92 -22.19 10.62 -0.73
N PHE A 93 -23.29 9.87 -0.58
CA PHE A 93 -23.25 8.42 -0.36
C PHE A 93 -22.68 7.64 -1.55
N ALA A 94 -23.05 8.01 -2.78
CA ALA A 94 -22.55 7.35 -3.98
C ALA A 94 -21.08 7.70 -4.29
N GLN A 95 -20.63 8.90 -3.88
CA GLN A 95 -19.22 9.26 -3.92
C GLN A 95 -18.42 8.41 -2.93
N GLU A 96 -18.89 8.27 -1.69
CA GLU A 96 -18.24 7.46 -0.66
C GLU A 96 -18.14 5.98 -1.07
N GLU A 97 -19.19 5.41 -1.67
CA GLU A 97 -19.17 4.03 -2.18
C GLU A 97 -18.10 3.82 -3.28
N LYS A 98 -17.99 4.77 -4.22
CA LYS A 98 -16.95 4.73 -5.27
C LYS A 98 -15.55 4.92 -4.70
N GLU A 99 -15.36 5.79 -3.71
CA GLU A 99 -14.07 5.96 -3.04
C GLU A 99 -13.64 4.67 -2.33
N VAL A 100 -14.57 3.99 -1.65
CA VAL A 100 -14.32 2.70 -1.00
C VAL A 100 -13.95 1.63 -2.04
N GLU A 101 -14.62 1.59 -3.19
CA GLU A 101 -14.30 0.65 -4.26
C GLU A 101 -12.90 0.91 -4.86
N ILE A 102 -12.55 2.17 -5.13
CA ILE A 102 -11.22 2.56 -5.61
C ILE A 102 -10.14 2.13 -4.61
N ASP A 103 -10.38 2.37 -3.32
CA ASP A 103 -9.46 2.03 -2.24
C ASP A 103 -9.31 0.51 -2.06
N GLN A 104 -10.38 -0.27 -2.24
CA GLN A 104 -10.31 -1.73 -2.28
C GLN A 104 -9.45 -2.23 -3.45
N LYS A 105 -9.70 -1.77 -4.68
CA LYS A 105 -8.91 -2.16 -5.85
C LYS A 105 -7.45 -1.73 -5.75
N ALA A 106 -7.19 -0.57 -5.15
CA ALA A 106 -5.83 -0.10 -4.91
C ALA A 106 -5.07 -1.00 -3.94
N ARG A 107 -5.72 -1.50 -2.87
CA ARG A 107 -5.13 -2.50 -1.98
C ARG A 107 -4.86 -3.82 -2.68
N GLU A 108 -5.78 -4.28 -3.53
CA GLU A 108 -5.57 -5.50 -4.32
C GLU A 108 -4.35 -5.38 -5.23
N LEU A 109 -4.19 -4.23 -5.89
CA LEU A 109 -3.04 -3.92 -6.72
C LEU A 109 -1.72 -3.95 -5.92
N ASP A 110 -1.71 -3.33 -4.74
CA ASP A 110 -0.54 -3.29 -3.85
C ASP A 110 -0.14 -4.69 -3.37
N ASN A 111 -1.11 -5.49 -2.93
CA ASN A 111 -0.89 -6.87 -2.51
C ASN A 111 -0.32 -7.72 -3.66
N LEU A 112 -0.92 -7.64 -4.84
CA LEU A 112 -0.44 -8.37 -6.01
C LEU A 112 1.00 -7.97 -6.37
N ALA A 113 1.29 -6.66 -6.34
CA ALA A 113 2.62 -6.15 -6.64
C ALA A 113 3.68 -6.61 -5.61
N ARG A 114 3.30 -6.70 -4.33
CA ARG A 114 4.16 -7.22 -3.27
C ARG A 114 4.44 -8.71 -3.43
N ASP A 115 3.41 -9.52 -3.65
CA ASP A 115 3.54 -10.97 -3.88
C ASP A 115 4.46 -11.28 -5.07
N ILE A 116 4.38 -10.46 -6.11
CA ILE A 116 5.23 -10.59 -7.29
C ILE A 116 6.68 -10.25 -6.95
N THR A 117 6.91 -9.16 -6.24
CA THR A 117 8.25 -8.74 -5.81
C THR A 117 8.90 -9.85 -4.97
N GLU A 118 8.19 -10.38 -3.98
CA GLU A 118 8.69 -11.46 -3.12
C GLU A 118 9.04 -12.72 -3.93
N LYS A 119 8.20 -13.10 -4.90
CA LYS A 119 8.48 -14.24 -5.79
C LYS A 119 9.69 -14.02 -6.68
N LEU A 120 9.88 -12.80 -7.20
CA LEU A 120 11.02 -12.47 -8.05
C LEU A 120 12.32 -12.47 -7.24
N GLU A 121 12.30 -11.99 -5.99
CA GLU A 121 13.44 -12.03 -5.09
C GLU A 121 13.80 -13.47 -4.70
N GLY A 122 12.82 -14.30 -4.32
CA GLY A 122 13.06 -15.70 -3.99
C GLY A 122 13.69 -16.49 -5.14
N ARG A 123 13.22 -16.30 -6.39
CA ARG A 123 13.87 -16.93 -7.54
C ARG A 123 15.30 -16.46 -7.77
N ARG A 124 15.59 -15.18 -7.54
CA ARG A 124 16.95 -14.66 -7.69
C ARG A 124 17.91 -15.29 -6.68
N GLU A 125 17.46 -15.50 -5.46
CA GLU A 125 18.23 -16.20 -4.42
C GLU A 125 18.48 -17.66 -4.83
N GLU A 126 17.45 -18.38 -5.28
CA GLU A 126 17.56 -19.76 -5.77
C GLU A 126 18.57 -19.91 -6.92
N TYR A 127 18.51 -19.03 -7.94
CA TYR A 127 19.49 -19.04 -9.03
C TYR A 127 20.90 -18.71 -8.54
N THR A 128 21.04 -17.83 -7.56
CA THR A 128 22.37 -17.47 -6.99
C THR A 128 22.96 -18.66 -6.24
N ASP A 129 22.15 -19.36 -5.44
CA ASP A 129 22.54 -20.56 -4.71
C ASP A 129 22.94 -21.70 -5.65
N GLU A 130 22.19 -21.90 -6.75
CA GLU A 130 22.52 -22.90 -7.76
C GLU A 130 23.87 -22.61 -8.43
N ILE A 131 24.12 -21.35 -8.78
CA ILE A 131 25.39 -20.90 -9.35
C ILE A 131 26.54 -21.14 -8.36
N VAL A 132 26.38 -20.76 -7.08
CA VAL A 132 27.41 -20.96 -6.05
C VAL A 132 27.73 -22.45 -5.88
N LYS A 133 26.70 -23.31 -5.75
CA LYS A 133 26.88 -24.76 -5.67
C LYS A 133 27.58 -25.33 -6.90
N ALA A 134 27.27 -24.83 -8.10
CA ALA A 134 27.92 -25.26 -9.33
C ALA A 134 29.41 -24.92 -9.33
N TYR A 135 29.78 -23.72 -8.83
CA TYR A 135 31.19 -23.33 -8.65
C TYR A 135 31.91 -24.20 -7.62
N GLU A 136 31.33 -24.43 -6.45
CA GLU A 136 31.91 -25.28 -5.39
C GLU A 136 32.17 -26.71 -5.88
N ASN A 137 31.17 -27.31 -6.56
CA ASN A 137 31.30 -28.65 -7.14
C ASN A 137 32.39 -28.71 -8.23
N HIS A 138 32.59 -27.64 -8.97
CA HIS A 138 33.65 -27.55 -9.98
C HIS A 138 35.04 -27.45 -9.33
N GLU A 139 35.19 -26.66 -8.27
CA GLU A 139 36.44 -26.58 -7.51
C GLU A 139 36.79 -27.92 -6.84
N GLU A 140 35.80 -28.62 -6.27
CA GLU A 140 36.02 -29.94 -5.66
C GLU A 140 36.46 -30.98 -6.69
N LYS A 141 35.89 -30.95 -7.90
CA LYS A 141 36.34 -31.80 -9.02
C LYS A 141 37.76 -31.48 -9.47
N ILE A 142 38.18 -30.22 -9.49
CA ILE A 142 39.56 -29.84 -9.81
C ILE A 142 40.52 -30.34 -8.74
N LYS A 143 40.14 -30.26 -7.46
CA LYS A 143 41.00 -30.66 -6.34
C LYS A 143 41.16 -32.17 -6.21
N ASN A 144 40.16 -32.94 -6.63
CA ASN A 144 40.14 -34.40 -6.57
C ASN A 144 40.61 -35.09 -7.88
N SER A 145 41.09 -34.31 -8.86
CA SER A 145 41.66 -34.80 -10.12
C SER A 145 43.17 -34.60 -10.17
#